data_AF-A0A074VXV4-F1
#
_entry.id   AF-A0A074VXV4-F1
#
_cell.length_a   1.000
_cell.length_b   1.000
_cell.length_c   1.000
_cell.angle_alpha   90.00
_cell.angle_beta   90.00
_cell.angle_gamma   90.00
#
_symmetry.space_group_name_H-M   'P 1'
#
loop_
_entity.id
_entity.type
_entity.pdbx_description
1 polymer ?
#
loop_
_entity_poly.entity_id
_entity_poly.type
_entity_poly.pdbx_seq_one_letter_code
_entity_poly.pdbx_strand_id
1 'polypeptide(L)'
;MALVHVLDNYYLAISFLICLGYQAIFFAISVGFKTDQLNDVAGGTNFVLLAIITVSMYGQHEARQIVDSIFIMIWGARLAGFLLFRIIKTGKDDRFDDKRGKFLPMLGFYTFQTLWVWTVSMPVTVLNSPIVNQYPQPAFNKATDILAVIGFGIGIIMETVSDIQKYRFKQNHKERGAVCNVGFFAWSRHPNYFAEILIQFSIYMLAVTPASYNYVHGGAKAALFSSVVGPVFLTTLLMFVSGLTLQERPGAKKRYEKGEGWNEYAAYLHQTSILIPFPPALYKRMPVILKRTLFLEFPIYVFDPAKHADQDAAQRHAEEGHN
;
A
#
# COMPACT_ATOMS: atom_id res chain seq x y z
N MET A 1 12.17 -35.01 0.09
CA MET A 1 11.30 -34.68 -1.06
C MET A 1 12.06 -33.76 -1.99
N ALA A 2 11.89 -33.91 -3.31
CA ALA A 2 12.67 -33.17 -4.30
C ALA A 2 12.22 -31.70 -4.40
N LEU A 3 13.18 -30.79 -4.53
CA LEU A 3 12.92 -29.39 -4.87
C LEU A 3 12.20 -29.33 -6.21
N VAL A 4 10.98 -28.78 -6.25
CA VAL A 4 10.19 -28.72 -7.48
C VAL A 4 10.68 -27.55 -8.33
N HIS A 5 11.53 -27.86 -9.31
CA HIS A 5 11.88 -26.95 -10.40
C HIS A 5 10.71 -26.87 -11.38
N VAL A 6 10.25 -25.66 -11.70
CA VAL A 6 9.19 -25.46 -12.70
C VAL A 6 9.75 -24.75 -13.94
N LEU A 7 9.86 -23.42 -13.92
CA LEU A 7 10.41 -22.63 -15.02
C LEU A 7 11.78 -22.00 -14.68
N ASP A 8 11.98 -21.65 -13.43
CA ASP A 8 13.22 -21.09 -12.89
C ASP A 8 13.36 -21.44 -11.40
N ASN A 9 14.59 -21.37 -10.88
CA ASN A 9 14.89 -21.69 -9.48
C ASN A 9 14.47 -20.62 -8.46
N TYR A 10 13.99 -19.46 -8.91
CA TYR A 10 13.56 -18.33 -8.06
C TYR A 10 12.03 -18.23 -7.98
N TYR A 11 11.28 -19.07 -8.71
CA TYR A 11 9.83 -18.99 -8.92
C TYR A 11 9.34 -17.67 -9.53
N LEU A 12 10.24 -16.85 -10.09
CA LEU A 12 9.90 -15.52 -10.61
C LEU A 12 9.13 -15.60 -11.93
N ALA A 13 9.51 -16.49 -12.84
CA ALA A 13 8.85 -16.62 -14.13
C ALA A 13 7.46 -17.24 -13.98
N ILE A 14 7.34 -18.31 -13.17
CA ILE A 14 6.05 -18.97 -12.95
C ILE A 14 5.07 -18.07 -12.21
N SER A 15 5.51 -17.35 -11.17
CA SER A 15 4.67 -16.39 -10.46
C SER A 15 4.23 -15.22 -11.36
N PHE A 16 5.12 -14.75 -12.25
CA PHE A 16 4.76 -13.72 -13.23
C PHE A 16 3.68 -14.20 -14.20
N LEU A 17 3.82 -15.40 -14.76
CA LEU A 17 2.85 -15.97 -15.70
C LEU A 17 1.50 -16.23 -15.03
N ILE A 18 1.48 -16.72 -13.79
CA ILE A 18 0.25 -16.87 -13.00
C ILE A 18 -0.40 -15.51 -12.78
N CYS A 19 0.37 -14.52 -12.34
CA CYS A 19 -0.11 -13.17 -12.12
C CYS A 19 -0.68 -12.56 -13.40
N LEU A 20 0.02 -12.72 -14.53
CA LEU A 20 -0.41 -12.25 -15.85
C LEU A 20 -1.72 -12.92 -16.29
N GLY A 21 -1.81 -14.24 -16.18
CA GLY A 21 -3.02 -14.99 -16.52
C GLY A 21 -4.21 -14.60 -15.64
N TYR A 22 -4.00 -14.48 -14.33
CA TYR A 22 -5.02 -14.04 -13.39
C TYR A 22 -5.54 -12.63 -13.72
N GLN A 23 -4.63 -11.69 -13.98
CA GLN A 23 -5.00 -10.33 -14.34
C GLN A 23 -5.68 -10.25 -15.71
N ALA A 24 -5.27 -11.07 -16.67
CA ALA A 24 -5.91 -11.16 -17.98
C ALA A 24 -7.37 -11.65 -17.88
N ILE A 25 -7.66 -12.59 -16.98
CA ILE A 25 -9.04 -13.06 -16.73
C ILE A 25 -9.89 -11.92 -16.19
N PHE A 26 -9.43 -11.20 -15.16
CA PHE A 26 -10.18 -10.08 -14.60
C PHE A 26 -10.29 -8.90 -15.57
N PHE A 27 -9.26 -8.65 -16.38
CA PHE A 27 -9.31 -7.68 -17.48
C PHE A 27 -10.43 -8.03 -18.47
N ALA A 28 -10.50 -9.29 -18.92
CA ALA A 28 -11.55 -9.74 -19.83
C ALA A 28 -12.95 -9.58 -19.23
N ILE A 29 -13.12 -9.89 -17.94
CA ILE A 29 -14.36 -9.68 -17.19
C ILE A 29 -14.69 -8.18 -17.11
N SER A 30 -13.73 -7.33 -16.74
CA SER A 30 -13.95 -5.89 -16.57
C SER A 30 -14.34 -5.20 -17.88
N VAL A 31 -13.67 -5.54 -18.99
CA VAL A 31 -14.00 -4.99 -20.32
C VAL A 31 -15.30 -5.56 -20.85
N GLY A 32 -15.52 -6.88 -20.72
CA GLY A 32 -16.71 -7.56 -21.23
C GLY A 32 -18.00 -7.11 -20.54
N PHE A 33 -17.98 -7.02 -19.21
CA PHE A 33 -19.14 -6.59 -18.41
C PHE A 33 -19.16 -5.08 -18.12
N LYS A 34 -18.17 -4.32 -18.61
CA LYS A 34 -18.00 -2.88 -18.35
C LYS A 34 -18.08 -2.53 -16.86
N THR A 35 -17.51 -3.38 -16.01
CA THR A 35 -17.53 -3.23 -14.55
C THR A 35 -16.14 -2.97 -14.01
N ASP A 36 -16.04 -2.06 -13.04
CA ASP A 36 -14.84 -1.71 -12.27
C ASP A 36 -14.87 -2.28 -10.86
N GLN A 37 -15.97 -2.91 -10.46
CA GLN A 37 -16.20 -3.36 -9.08
C GLN A 37 -15.23 -4.45 -8.63
N LEU A 38 -14.70 -5.24 -9.55
CA LEU A 38 -13.81 -6.37 -9.29
C LEU A 38 -12.32 -6.02 -9.47
N ASN A 39 -12.02 -4.83 -9.97
CA ASN A 39 -10.65 -4.45 -10.35
C ASN A 39 -9.71 -4.42 -9.15
N ASP A 40 -10.18 -3.88 -8.04
CA ASP A 40 -9.42 -3.81 -6.79
C ASP A 40 -9.38 -5.17 -6.04
N VAL A 41 -10.43 -5.99 -6.19
CA VAL A 41 -10.48 -7.35 -5.63
C VAL A 41 -9.42 -8.22 -6.30
N ALA A 42 -9.33 -8.15 -7.63
CA ALA A 42 -8.35 -8.89 -8.42
C ALA A 42 -6.92 -8.69 -7.91
N GLY A 43 -6.56 -7.44 -7.57
CA GLY A 43 -5.24 -7.13 -7.00
C GLY A 43 -4.99 -7.86 -5.68
N GLY A 44 -5.88 -7.68 -4.69
CA GLY A 44 -5.71 -8.26 -3.36
C GLY A 44 -5.77 -9.79 -3.33
N THR A 45 -6.66 -10.41 -4.11
CA THR A 45 -6.77 -11.88 -4.19
C THR A 45 -5.61 -12.53 -4.95
N ASN A 46 -4.98 -11.82 -5.88
CA ASN A 46 -3.81 -12.31 -6.59
C ASN A 46 -2.59 -12.46 -5.66
N PHE A 47 -2.40 -11.54 -4.69
CA PHE A 47 -1.40 -11.73 -3.62
C PHE A 47 -1.62 -13.03 -2.84
N VAL A 48 -2.87 -13.30 -2.47
CA VAL A 48 -3.25 -14.53 -1.75
C VAL A 48 -2.96 -15.75 -2.61
N LEU A 49 -3.34 -15.72 -3.89
CA LEU A 49 -3.11 -16.81 -4.83
C LEU A 49 -1.62 -17.12 -5.02
N LEU A 50 -0.78 -16.10 -5.24
CA LEU A 50 0.66 -16.29 -5.40
C LEU A 50 1.31 -16.87 -4.15
N ALA A 51 0.89 -16.42 -2.96
CA ALA A 51 1.38 -16.98 -1.70
C ALA A 51 1.02 -18.46 -1.56
N ILE A 52 -0.25 -18.83 -1.81
CA ILE A 52 -0.71 -20.23 -1.76
C ILE A 52 0.07 -21.09 -2.74
N ILE A 53 0.24 -20.65 -3.98
CA ILE A 53 0.91 -21.45 -5.01
C ILE A 53 2.39 -21.62 -4.67
N THR A 54 3.10 -20.53 -4.37
CA THR A 54 4.54 -20.59 -4.10
C THR A 54 4.86 -21.43 -2.86
N VAL A 55 4.07 -21.32 -1.78
CA VAL A 55 4.27 -22.16 -0.59
C VAL A 55 3.89 -23.63 -0.86
N SER A 56 2.85 -23.90 -1.65
CA SER A 56 2.42 -25.28 -1.96
C SER A 56 3.39 -26.02 -2.88
N MET A 57 4.10 -25.30 -3.75
CA MET A 57 5.10 -25.87 -4.65
C MET A 57 6.35 -26.37 -3.90
N TYR A 58 6.61 -25.82 -2.72
CA TYR A 58 7.72 -26.23 -1.86
C TYR A 58 7.23 -27.30 -0.87
N GLY A 59 7.41 -28.58 -1.19
CA GLY A 59 6.86 -29.72 -0.41
C GLY A 59 7.44 -29.95 1.00
N GLN A 60 8.26 -29.05 1.54
CA GLN A 60 8.75 -29.09 2.93
C GLN A 60 8.58 -27.72 3.57
N HIS A 61 7.64 -27.55 4.49
CA HIS A 61 7.33 -26.22 5.02
C HIS A 61 8.08 -25.95 6.32
N GLU A 62 9.02 -25.02 6.27
CA GLU A 62 9.62 -24.41 7.44
C GLU A 62 8.71 -23.30 7.99
N ALA A 63 8.76 -23.06 9.31
CA ALA A 63 7.83 -22.14 9.97
C ALA A 63 7.84 -20.72 9.38
N ARG A 64 9.01 -20.24 8.94
CA ARG A 64 9.17 -18.90 8.37
C ARG A 64 8.39 -18.73 7.06
N GLN A 65 8.44 -19.71 6.17
CA GLN A 65 7.76 -19.73 4.88
C GLN A 65 6.24 -19.69 5.08
N ILE A 66 5.75 -20.46 6.06
CA ILE A 66 4.34 -20.49 6.43
C ILE A 66 3.91 -19.12 6.96
N VAL A 67 4.64 -18.57 7.95
CA VAL A 67 4.29 -17.29 8.58
C VAL A 67 4.34 -16.13 7.58
N ASP A 68 5.39 -16.06 6.76
CA ASP A 68 5.55 -14.99 5.77
C ASP A 68 4.46 -15.05 4.68
N SER A 69 4.12 -16.27 4.23
CA SER A 69 2.99 -16.49 3.31
C SER A 69 1.66 -16.11 3.96
N ILE A 70 1.44 -16.43 5.24
CA ILE A 70 0.25 -16.03 5.99
C ILE A 70 0.16 -14.50 6.09
N PHE A 71 1.27 -13.81 6.32
CA PHE A 71 1.30 -12.36 6.45
C PHE A 71 0.82 -11.67 5.17
N ILE A 72 1.37 -12.05 4.00
CA ILE A 72 0.92 -11.48 2.73
C ILE A 72 -0.52 -11.90 2.40
N MET A 73 -0.96 -13.11 2.78
CA MET A 73 -2.35 -13.55 2.59
C MET A 73 -3.33 -12.74 3.45
N ILE A 74 -3.03 -12.51 4.72
CA ILE A 74 -3.85 -11.70 5.63
C ILE A 74 -3.95 -10.27 5.08
N TRP A 75 -2.83 -9.67 4.71
CA TRP A 75 -2.80 -8.32 4.16
C TRP A 75 -3.58 -8.23 2.84
N GLY A 76 -3.34 -9.14 1.89
CA GLY A 76 -4.03 -9.18 0.60
C GLY A 76 -5.55 -9.41 0.72
N ALA A 77 -5.96 -10.34 1.59
CA ALA A 77 -7.37 -10.61 1.86
C ALA A 77 -8.07 -9.41 2.52
N ARG A 78 -7.39 -8.76 3.47
CA ARG A 78 -7.87 -7.53 4.13
C ARG A 78 -8.04 -6.40 3.12
N LEU A 79 -7.05 -6.18 2.26
CA LEU A 79 -7.09 -5.15 1.22
C LEU A 79 -8.26 -5.39 0.26
N ALA A 80 -8.38 -6.60 -0.29
CA ALA A 80 -9.49 -6.98 -1.17
C ALA A 80 -10.84 -6.82 -0.47
N GLY A 81 -10.97 -7.30 0.77
CA GLY A 81 -12.21 -7.26 1.55
C GLY A 81 -12.66 -5.83 1.86
N PHE A 82 -11.75 -4.95 2.28
CA PHE A 82 -12.06 -3.56 2.58
C PHE A 82 -12.46 -2.77 1.32
N LEU A 83 -11.73 -2.97 0.21
CA LEU A 83 -12.05 -2.30 -1.06
C LEU A 83 -13.39 -2.78 -1.63
N LEU A 84 -13.65 -4.09 -1.58
CA LEU A 84 -14.94 -4.66 -1.98
C LEU A 84 -16.09 -4.09 -1.13
N PHE A 85 -15.93 -4.08 0.19
CA PHE A 85 -16.91 -3.50 1.10
C PHE A 85 -17.20 -2.02 0.75
N ARG A 86 -16.15 -1.23 0.51
CA ARG A 86 -16.27 0.19 0.15
C ARG A 86 -17.01 0.38 -1.16
N ILE A 87 -16.71 -0.42 -2.18
CA ILE A 87 -17.35 -0.36 -3.48
C ILE A 87 -18.83 -0.75 -3.37
N ILE A 88 -19.17 -1.82 -2.64
CA ILE A 88 -20.57 -2.24 -2.42
C ILE A 88 -21.36 -1.13 -1.71
N LYS A 89 -20.74 -0.41 -0.76
CA LYS A 89 -21.40 0.68 -0.03
C LYS A 89 -21.49 2.00 -0.81
N THR A 90 -20.51 2.30 -1.66
CA THR A 90 -20.43 3.57 -2.42
C THR A 90 -21.09 3.45 -3.80
N GLY A 91 -21.24 2.23 -4.33
CA GLY A 91 -21.84 1.91 -5.62
C GLY A 91 -20.91 2.09 -6.83
N LYS A 92 -19.98 3.06 -6.77
CA LYS A 92 -19.04 3.37 -7.85
C LYS A 92 -17.67 3.79 -7.34
N ASP A 93 -16.65 3.61 -8.17
CA ASP A 93 -15.31 4.16 -7.95
C ASP A 93 -15.01 5.24 -8.99
N ASP A 94 -14.97 6.49 -8.53
CA ASP A 94 -14.76 7.67 -9.38
C ASP A 94 -13.44 7.60 -10.18
N ARG A 95 -12.45 6.79 -9.75
CA ARG A 95 -11.16 6.62 -10.46
C ARG A 95 -11.29 5.94 -11.82
N PHE A 96 -12.38 5.20 -12.03
CA PHE A 96 -12.60 4.44 -13.26
C PHE A 96 -13.66 5.06 -14.16
N ASP A 97 -14.30 6.17 -13.78
CA ASP A 97 -15.36 6.78 -14.57
C ASP A 97 -14.89 7.13 -16.01
N ASP A 98 -13.66 7.62 -16.17
CA ASP A 98 -13.08 7.92 -17.50
C ASP A 98 -12.48 6.71 -18.24
N LYS A 99 -12.35 5.56 -17.56
CA LYS A 99 -11.69 4.35 -18.07
C LYS A 99 -12.68 3.23 -18.39
N ARG A 100 -13.85 3.21 -17.73
CA ARG A 100 -14.86 2.15 -17.83
C ARG A 100 -15.26 1.92 -19.29
N GLY A 101 -15.17 0.67 -19.73
CA GLY A 101 -15.49 0.27 -21.10
C GLY A 101 -14.47 0.64 -22.18
N LYS A 102 -13.35 1.28 -21.84
CA LYS A 102 -12.25 1.56 -22.79
C LYS A 102 -11.16 0.49 -22.67
N PHE A 103 -10.85 -0.16 -23.79
CA PHE A 103 -9.88 -1.26 -23.82
C PHE A 103 -8.47 -0.84 -23.38
N LEU A 104 -7.88 0.18 -24.02
CA LEU A 104 -6.49 0.58 -23.76
C LEU A 104 -6.24 1.09 -22.32
N PRO A 105 -7.09 1.97 -21.73
CA PRO A 105 -6.91 2.40 -20.35
C PRO A 105 -7.04 1.25 -19.34
N MET A 106 -7.95 0.30 -19.59
CA MET A 106 -8.07 -0.89 -18.75
C MET A 106 -6.86 -1.81 -18.91
N LEU A 107 -6.36 -2.00 -20.14
CA LEU A 107 -5.16 -2.81 -20.37
C LEU A 107 -3.95 -2.24 -19.63
N GLY A 108 -3.76 -0.91 -19.67
CA GLY A 108 -2.71 -0.24 -18.92
C GLY A 108 -2.87 -0.41 -17.40
N PHE A 109 -4.10 -0.30 -16.88
CA PHE A 109 -4.38 -0.51 -15.46
C PHE A 109 -4.04 -1.94 -15.02
N TYR A 110 -4.51 -2.95 -15.74
CA TYR A 110 -4.24 -4.35 -15.40
C TYR A 110 -2.78 -4.73 -15.57
N THR A 111 -2.09 -4.19 -16.58
CA THR A 111 -0.64 -4.37 -16.75
C THR A 111 0.13 -3.80 -15.56
N PHE A 112 -0.21 -2.57 -15.14
CA PHE A 112 0.38 -1.97 -13.95
C PHE A 112 0.06 -2.77 -12.69
N GLN A 113 -1.18 -3.28 -12.57
CA GLN A 113 -1.57 -4.12 -11.45
C GLN A 113 -0.79 -5.46 -11.43
N THR A 114 -0.53 -6.09 -12.59
CA THR A 114 0.35 -7.27 -12.71
C THR A 114 1.74 -6.96 -12.18
N LEU A 115 2.36 -5.87 -12.65
CA LEU A 115 3.70 -5.47 -12.21
C LEU A 115 3.73 -5.17 -10.71
N TRP A 116 2.70 -4.53 -10.19
CA TRP A 116 2.57 -4.24 -8.76
C TRP A 116 2.46 -5.50 -7.91
N VAL A 117 1.50 -6.39 -8.21
CA VAL A 117 1.31 -7.62 -7.45
C VAL A 117 2.55 -8.50 -7.49
N TRP A 118 3.15 -8.65 -8.67
CA TRP A 118 4.33 -9.49 -8.85
C TRP A 118 5.55 -8.94 -8.11
N THR A 119 5.83 -7.64 -8.23
CA THR A 119 6.98 -7.00 -7.59
C THR A 119 6.84 -7.02 -6.07
N VAL A 120 5.66 -6.72 -5.53
CA VAL A 120 5.42 -6.68 -4.08
C VAL A 120 5.42 -8.09 -3.47
N SER A 121 5.03 -9.12 -4.23
CA SER A 121 5.09 -10.52 -3.79
C SER A 121 6.49 -11.14 -3.84
N MET A 122 7.51 -10.42 -4.33
CA MET A 122 8.86 -10.99 -4.51
C MET A 122 9.50 -11.53 -3.23
N PRO A 123 9.43 -10.88 -2.05
CA PRO A 123 10.04 -11.41 -0.83
C PRO A 123 9.54 -12.82 -0.51
N VAL A 124 8.22 -13.01 -0.52
CA VAL A 124 7.58 -14.32 -0.25
C VAL A 124 7.90 -15.32 -1.35
N THR A 125 7.84 -14.90 -2.62
CA THR A 125 8.11 -15.77 -3.78
C THR A 125 9.53 -16.31 -3.76
N VAL A 126 10.52 -15.45 -3.50
CA VAL A 126 11.93 -15.84 -3.44
C VAL A 126 12.21 -16.67 -2.18
N LEU A 127 11.62 -16.33 -1.03
CA LEU A 127 11.74 -17.14 0.18
C LEU A 127 11.24 -18.57 -0.04
N ASN A 128 10.12 -18.74 -0.76
CA ASN A 128 9.52 -20.04 -1.06
C ASN A 128 10.23 -20.79 -2.21
N SER A 129 11.24 -20.20 -2.84
CA SER A 129 11.85 -20.74 -4.05
C SER A 129 12.92 -21.83 -3.80
N PRO A 130 13.16 -22.75 -4.76
CA PRO A 130 14.13 -23.82 -4.62
C PRO A 130 15.55 -23.35 -4.33
N ILE A 131 15.97 -22.22 -4.92
CA ILE A 131 17.33 -21.69 -4.77
C ILE A 131 17.64 -21.31 -3.31
N VAL A 132 16.64 -20.88 -2.54
CA VAL A 132 16.79 -20.53 -1.13
C VAL A 132 16.70 -21.80 -0.27
N ASN A 133 15.78 -22.67 -0.63
CA ASN A 133 15.41 -23.82 0.19
C ASN A 133 16.31 -25.06 0.01
N GLN A 134 17.24 -25.04 -0.93
CA GLN A 134 18.33 -26.02 -0.99
C GLN A 134 19.33 -25.89 0.17
N TYR A 135 19.31 -24.75 0.88
CA TYR A 135 20.17 -24.50 2.04
C TYR A 135 19.44 -24.80 3.35
N PRO A 136 20.17 -25.17 4.43
CA PRO A 136 19.59 -25.28 5.76
C PRO A 136 18.91 -23.97 6.18
N GLN A 137 17.73 -24.05 6.78
CA GLN A 137 17.01 -22.87 7.23
C GLN A 137 17.31 -22.57 8.72
N PRO A 138 17.50 -21.29 9.11
CA PRO A 138 17.65 -20.95 10.51
C PRO A 138 16.34 -21.19 11.26
N ALA A 139 16.44 -21.67 12.50
CA ALA A 139 15.31 -21.79 13.42
C ALA A 139 14.53 -20.47 13.53
N PHE A 140 13.20 -20.59 13.64
CA PHE A 140 12.26 -19.47 13.72
C PHE A 140 12.23 -18.85 15.12
N ASN A 141 13.30 -18.13 15.45
CA ASN A 141 13.47 -17.44 16.73
C ASN A 141 14.54 -16.34 16.66
N LYS A 142 14.90 -15.88 15.46
CA LYS A 142 15.91 -14.84 15.30
C LYS A 142 15.33 -13.48 15.67
N ALA A 143 16.21 -12.53 16.02
CA ALA A 143 15.79 -11.18 16.34
C ALA A 143 15.02 -10.53 15.17
N THR A 144 15.41 -10.83 13.93
CA THR A 144 14.70 -10.40 12.72
C THR A 144 13.30 -11.01 12.62
N ASP A 145 13.14 -12.30 12.95
CA ASP A 145 11.82 -12.95 12.98
C ASP A 145 10.89 -12.26 13.99
N ILE A 146 11.39 -12.00 15.21
CA ILE A 146 10.62 -11.35 16.28
C ILE A 146 10.22 -9.92 15.89
N LEU A 147 11.17 -9.12 15.39
CA LEU A 147 10.90 -7.74 14.97
C LEU A 147 9.91 -7.69 13.81
N ALA A 148 10.01 -8.60 12.86
CA ALA A 148 9.08 -8.69 11.74
C ALA A 148 7.66 -9.07 12.19
N VAL A 149 7.51 -10.05 13.09
CA VAL A 149 6.19 -10.42 13.62
C VAL A 149 5.55 -9.26 14.38
N ILE A 150 6.32 -8.55 15.21
CA ILE A 150 5.84 -7.36 15.92
C ILE A 150 5.48 -6.24 14.95
N GLY A 151 6.34 -5.96 13.98
CA GLY A 151 6.13 -4.93 12.96
C GLY A 151 4.87 -5.20 12.13
N PHE A 152 4.67 -6.44 11.69
CA PHE A 152 3.47 -6.86 10.98
C PHE A 152 2.22 -6.69 11.86
N GLY A 153 2.28 -7.11 13.12
CA GLY A 153 1.17 -6.98 14.07
C GLY A 153 0.77 -5.51 14.30
N ILE A 154 1.73 -4.63 14.51
CA ILE A 154 1.48 -3.18 14.65
C ILE A 154 0.89 -2.63 13.35
N GLY A 155 1.47 -3.00 12.21
CA GLY A 155 1.02 -2.56 10.89
C GLY A 155 -0.43 -2.95 10.62
N ILE A 156 -0.79 -4.24 10.73
CA ILE A 156 -2.14 -4.69 10.40
C ILE A 156 -3.20 -4.08 11.32
N ILE A 157 -2.88 -3.88 12.61
CA ILE A 157 -3.77 -3.18 13.56
C ILE A 157 -3.93 -1.72 13.16
N MET A 158 -2.82 -1.02 12.92
CA MET A 158 -2.84 0.40 12.59
C MET A 158 -3.58 0.65 11.28
N GLU A 159 -3.35 -0.17 10.24
CA GLU A 159 -4.04 -0.07 8.96
C GLU A 159 -5.55 -0.28 9.14
N THR A 160 -5.95 -1.37 9.80
CA THR A 160 -7.36 -1.73 10.03
C THR A 160 -8.10 -0.69 10.84
N VAL A 161 -7.51 -0.23 11.95
CA VAL A 161 -8.13 0.77 12.81
C VAL A 161 -8.22 2.12 12.09
N SER A 162 -7.19 2.52 11.34
CA SER A 162 -7.20 3.76 10.57
C SER A 162 -8.30 3.77 9.51
N ASP A 163 -8.46 2.69 8.75
CA ASP A 163 -9.50 2.64 7.72
C ASP A 163 -10.92 2.65 8.32
N ILE A 164 -11.13 1.96 9.45
CA ILE A 164 -12.40 2.02 10.19
C ILE A 164 -12.65 3.43 10.74
N GLN A 165 -11.64 4.09 11.31
CA GLN A 165 -11.73 5.47 11.82
C GLN A 165 -12.13 6.43 10.70
N LYS A 166 -11.44 6.37 9.55
CA LYS A 166 -11.73 7.23 8.39
C LYS A 166 -13.12 6.97 7.82
N TYR A 167 -13.51 5.70 7.72
CA TYR A 167 -14.83 5.32 7.23
C TYR A 167 -15.95 5.82 8.16
N ARG A 168 -15.87 5.54 9.47
CA ARG A 168 -16.86 6.00 10.47
C ARG A 168 -16.92 7.52 10.54
N PHE A 169 -15.77 8.19 10.49
CA PHE A 169 -15.71 9.65 10.47
C PHE A 169 -16.51 10.22 9.30
N LYS A 170 -16.29 9.69 8.08
CA LYS A 170 -16.99 10.12 6.87
C LYS A 170 -18.49 9.81 6.89
N GLN A 171 -18.92 8.75 7.58
CA GLN A 171 -20.34 8.44 7.74
C GLN A 171 -21.05 9.37 8.72
N ASN A 172 -20.40 9.70 9.83
CA ASN A 172 -21.00 10.49 10.91
C ASN A 172 -20.92 12.00 10.65
N HIS A 173 -19.90 12.48 9.92
CA HIS A 173 -19.72 13.89 9.60
C HIS A 173 -20.08 14.12 8.13
N LYS A 174 -21.33 14.49 7.89
CA LYS A 174 -21.84 14.87 6.55
C LYS A 174 -21.55 16.34 6.22
N GLU A 175 -21.08 17.12 7.19
CA GLU A 175 -20.68 18.51 7.01
C GLU A 175 -19.52 18.61 6.00
N ARG A 176 -19.65 19.53 5.05
CA ARG A 176 -18.61 19.81 4.05
C ARG A 176 -17.40 20.43 4.77
N GLY A 177 -16.20 19.98 4.42
CA GLY A 177 -14.95 20.52 4.99
C GLY A 177 -14.47 19.87 6.29
N ALA A 178 -15.19 18.91 6.90
CA ALA A 178 -14.73 18.25 8.13
C ALA A 178 -13.35 17.58 7.96
N VAL A 179 -12.51 17.68 9.00
CA VAL A 179 -11.14 17.13 9.02
C VAL A 179 -11.08 15.96 9.98
N CYS A 180 -10.70 14.78 9.49
CA CYS A 180 -10.52 13.61 10.34
C CYS A 180 -9.22 13.76 11.13
N ASN A 181 -9.33 14.05 12.42
CA ASN A 181 -8.22 14.21 13.37
C ASN A 181 -8.37 13.27 14.58
N VAL A 182 -9.04 12.12 14.41
CA VAL A 182 -9.38 11.18 15.48
C VAL A 182 -8.42 9.99 15.47
N GLY A 183 -8.00 9.54 16.65
CA GLY A 183 -7.20 8.32 16.80
C GLY A 183 -5.84 8.42 16.10
N PHE A 184 -5.54 7.50 15.19
CA PHE A 184 -4.26 7.52 14.47
C PHE A 184 -4.13 8.73 13.54
N PHE A 185 -5.25 9.28 13.06
CA PHE A 185 -5.24 10.52 12.28
C PHE A 185 -4.85 11.75 13.10
N ALA A 186 -4.90 11.69 14.43
CA ALA A 186 -4.34 12.76 15.25
C ALA A 186 -2.80 12.73 15.23
N TRP A 187 -2.16 11.60 14.93
CA TRP A 187 -0.70 11.42 15.02
C TRP A 187 -0.01 11.42 13.66
N SER A 188 -0.73 11.01 12.61
CA SER A 188 -0.26 11.01 11.23
C SER A 188 -1.40 11.37 10.29
N ARG A 189 -1.13 12.05 9.18
CA ARG A 189 -2.11 12.36 8.14
C ARG A 189 -2.48 11.10 7.34
N HIS A 190 -1.55 10.17 7.20
CA HIS A 190 -1.71 8.90 6.47
C HIS A 190 -1.21 7.70 7.28
N PRO A 191 -1.82 7.40 8.44
CA PRO A 191 -1.39 6.30 9.30
C PRO A 191 -1.58 4.94 8.61
N ASN A 192 -2.58 4.81 7.74
CA ASN A 192 -2.80 3.62 6.92
C ASN A 192 -1.65 3.37 5.93
N TYR A 193 -1.05 4.41 5.34
CA TYR A 193 0.09 4.25 4.44
C TYR A 193 1.38 3.89 5.18
N PHE A 194 1.62 4.49 6.34
CA PHE A 194 2.73 4.08 7.19
C PHE A 194 2.61 2.61 7.61
N ALA A 195 1.41 2.21 8.00
CA ALA A 195 1.11 0.83 8.37
C ALA A 195 1.36 -0.15 7.21
N GLU A 196 0.92 0.19 6.00
CA GLU A 196 1.15 -0.61 4.80
C GLU A 196 2.65 -0.76 4.47
N ILE A 197 3.43 0.31 4.59
CA ILE A 197 4.89 0.29 4.44
C ILE A 197 5.52 -0.62 5.51
N LEU A 198 5.11 -0.48 6.78
CA LEU A 198 5.60 -1.30 7.89
C LEU A 198 5.33 -2.79 7.67
N ILE A 199 4.14 -3.15 7.17
CA ILE A 199 3.76 -4.53 6.83
C ILE A 199 4.70 -5.11 5.78
N GLN A 200 4.94 -4.40 4.67
CA GLN A 200 5.80 -4.92 3.60
C GLN A 200 7.26 -5.07 4.02
N PHE A 201 7.79 -4.11 4.79
CA PHE A 201 9.14 -4.24 5.33
C PHE A 201 9.25 -5.36 6.38
N SER A 202 8.17 -5.68 7.09
CA SER A 202 8.12 -6.82 8.01
C SER A 202 8.15 -8.15 7.25
N ILE A 203 7.36 -8.29 6.19
CA ILE A 203 7.40 -9.46 5.28
C ILE A 203 8.80 -9.63 4.68
N TYR A 204 9.38 -8.55 4.15
CA TYR A 204 10.76 -8.58 3.66
C TYR A 204 11.78 -8.99 4.73
N MET A 205 11.63 -8.50 5.96
CA MET A 205 12.53 -8.84 7.06
C MET A 205 12.47 -10.33 7.43
N LEU A 206 11.29 -10.96 7.36
CA LEU A 206 11.19 -12.42 7.45
C LEU A 206 11.93 -13.07 6.28
N ALA A 207 11.58 -12.73 5.04
CA ALA A 207 12.18 -13.32 3.85
C ALA A 207 13.71 -13.27 3.84
N VAL A 208 14.32 -12.15 4.27
CA VAL A 208 15.77 -11.95 4.23
C VAL A 208 16.53 -12.55 5.44
N THR A 209 15.83 -13.12 6.42
CA THR A 209 16.47 -13.70 7.62
C THR A 209 17.52 -14.76 7.28
N PRO A 210 17.27 -15.77 6.40
CA PRO A 210 18.30 -16.75 6.03
C PRO A 210 19.56 -16.10 5.41
N ALA A 211 19.40 -15.03 4.65
CA ALA A 211 20.50 -14.27 4.04
C ALA A 211 21.28 -13.44 5.06
N SER A 212 20.57 -12.84 6.02
CA SER A 212 21.15 -11.97 7.06
C SER A 212 22.01 -12.74 8.06
N TYR A 213 21.62 -13.98 8.38
CA TYR A 213 22.38 -14.87 9.27
C TYR A 213 23.37 -15.79 8.52
N ASN A 214 23.61 -15.54 7.23
CA ASN A 214 24.56 -16.30 6.39
C ASN A 214 24.25 -17.80 6.27
N TYR A 215 22.98 -18.21 6.32
CA TYR A 215 22.56 -19.58 6.02
C TYR A 215 22.50 -19.85 4.52
N VAL A 216 22.29 -18.79 3.71
CA VAL A 216 22.33 -18.85 2.24
C VAL A 216 23.50 -18.05 1.68
N HIS A 217 24.01 -18.48 0.53
CA HIS A 217 25.15 -17.85 -0.14
C HIS A 217 24.90 -17.68 -1.66
N GLY A 218 25.81 -16.98 -2.33
CA GLY A 218 25.78 -16.80 -3.79
C GLY A 218 24.49 -16.13 -4.29
N GLY A 219 23.94 -16.66 -5.38
CA GLY A 219 22.74 -16.12 -6.04
C GLY A 219 21.50 -16.10 -5.15
N ALA A 220 21.33 -17.06 -4.24
CA ALA A 220 20.20 -17.10 -3.30
C ALA A 220 20.23 -15.91 -2.32
N LYS A 221 21.42 -15.62 -1.77
CA LYS A 221 21.63 -14.47 -0.88
C LYS A 221 21.34 -13.16 -1.62
N ALA A 222 21.85 -13.02 -2.84
CA ALA A 222 21.62 -11.85 -3.67
C ALA A 222 20.12 -11.67 -4.00
N ALA A 223 19.40 -12.75 -4.34
CA ALA A 223 17.97 -12.68 -4.65
C ALA A 223 17.12 -12.28 -3.43
N LEU A 224 17.39 -12.83 -2.25
CA LEU A 224 16.69 -12.44 -1.02
C LEU A 224 16.90 -10.95 -0.71
N PHE A 225 18.13 -10.43 -0.79
CA PHE A 225 18.34 -8.99 -0.59
C PHE A 225 17.68 -8.14 -1.67
N SER A 226 17.79 -8.54 -2.95
CA SER A 226 17.17 -7.84 -4.09
C SER A 226 15.65 -7.82 -4.04
N SER A 227 15.01 -8.76 -3.32
CA SER A 227 13.56 -8.76 -3.12
C SER A 227 13.05 -7.52 -2.36
N VAL A 228 13.94 -6.71 -1.78
CA VAL A 228 13.64 -5.38 -1.22
C VAL A 228 12.99 -4.44 -2.24
N VAL A 229 13.15 -4.74 -3.54
CA VAL A 229 12.43 -4.04 -4.61
C VAL A 229 10.92 -4.05 -4.37
N GLY A 230 10.35 -5.09 -3.76
CA GLY A 230 8.92 -5.16 -3.41
C GLY A 230 8.46 -4.03 -2.47
N PRO A 231 8.91 -3.99 -1.20
CA PRO A 231 8.54 -2.92 -0.27
C PRO A 231 8.96 -1.53 -0.75
N VAL A 232 10.12 -1.40 -1.41
CA VAL A 232 10.57 -0.10 -1.95
C VAL A 232 9.68 0.38 -3.09
N PHE A 233 9.26 -0.52 -3.98
CA PHE A 233 8.33 -0.22 -5.06
C PHE A 233 6.99 0.23 -4.51
N LEU A 234 6.41 -0.50 -3.54
CA LEU A 234 5.16 -0.09 -2.91
C LEU A 234 5.28 1.28 -2.22
N THR A 235 6.35 1.48 -1.46
CA THR A 235 6.63 2.77 -0.79
C THR A 235 6.71 3.91 -1.81
N THR A 236 7.38 3.68 -2.94
CA THR A 236 7.50 4.66 -4.02
C THR A 236 6.14 4.99 -4.63
N LEU A 237 5.29 3.98 -4.86
CA LEU A 237 3.93 4.20 -5.37
C LEU A 237 3.09 5.04 -4.40
N LEU A 238 3.12 4.69 -3.11
CA LEU A 238 2.40 5.42 -2.07
C LEU A 238 2.90 6.85 -1.92
N MET A 239 4.21 7.06 -1.98
CA MET A 239 4.77 8.40 -1.77
C MET A 239 4.67 9.30 -2.99
N PHE A 240 4.88 8.78 -4.20
CA PHE A 240 5.12 9.63 -5.38
C PHE A 240 4.09 9.49 -6.49
N VAL A 241 3.36 8.37 -6.58
CA VAL A 241 2.52 8.08 -7.75
C VAL A 241 1.03 8.14 -7.41
N SER A 242 0.56 7.31 -6.49
CA SER A 242 -0.88 7.05 -6.28
C SER A 242 -1.39 7.40 -4.88
N GLY A 243 -0.50 7.59 -3.90
CA GLY A 243 -0.89 7.88 -2.52
C GLY A 243 -0.85 9.37 -2.18
N LEU A 244 0.23 9.80 -1.54
CA LEU A 244 0.39 11.13 -0.92
C LEU A 244 0.25 12.26 -1.94
N THR A 245 0.86 12.13 -3.13
CA THR A 245 0.81 13.18 -4.17
C THR A 245 -0.60 13.46 -4.67
N LEU A 246 -1.48 12.45 -4.70
CA LEU A 246 -2.87 12.60 -5.15
C LEU A 246 -3.80 13.09 -4.03
N GLN A 247 -3.46 12.85 -2.76
CA GLN A 247 -4.33 13.21 -1.64
C GLN A 247 -3.99 14.54 -0.97
N GLU A 248 -2.71 14.86 -0.84
CA GLU A 248 -2.25 16.00 -0.05
C GLU A 248 -2.53 17.32 -0.76
N ARG A 249 -1.73 17.66 -1.78
CA ARG A 249 -1.85 18.94 -2.47
C ARG A 249 -3.19 19.09 -3.20
N PRO A 250 -3.67 18.11 -3.99
CA PRO A 250 -4.97 18.23 -4.67
C PRO A 250 -6.14 18.30 -3.68
N GLY A 251 -6.08 17.56 -2.57
CA GLY A 251 -7.10 17.60 -1.52
C GLY A 251 -7.15 18.96 -0.82
N ALA A 252 -5.99 19.54 -0.51
CA ALA A 252 -5.85 20.89 0.03
C ALA A 252 -6.38 21.96 -0.94
N LYS A 253 -5.97 21.89 -2.20
CA LYS A 253 -6.42 22.79 -3.26
C LYS A 253 -7.94 22.80 -3.39
N LYS A 254 -8.56 21.62 -3.46
CA LYS A 254 -10.01 21.47 -3.59
C LYS A 254 -10.77 22.05 -2.38
N ARG A 255 -10.23 21.93 -1.16
CA ARG A 255 -10.84 22.51 0.05
C ARG A 255 -10.72 24.03 0.05
N TYR A 256 -9.55 24.55 -0.34
CA TYR A 256 -9.30 25.99 -0.43
C TYR A 256 -10.22 26.66 -1.46
N GLU A 257 -10.26 26.16 -2.69
CA GLU A 257 -11.03 26.76 -3.79
C GLU A 257 -12.54 26.73 -3.55
N LYS A 258 -13.02 25.78 -2.73
CA LYS A 258 -14.44 25.68 -2.34
C LYS A 258 -14.80 26.46 -1.08
N GLY A 259 -13.82 27.03 -0.37
CA GLY A 259 -14.04 27.67 0.93
C GLY A 259 -14.51 26.71 2.04
N GLU A 260 -14.31 25.40 1.89
CA GLU A 260 -14.84 24.38 2.82
C GLU A 260 -13.82 24.02 3.90
N GLY A 261 -13.86 24.70 5.05
CA GLY A 261 -13.07 24.35 6.25
C GLY A 261 -11.55 24.44 6.06
N TRP A 262 -11.10 25.41 5.25
CA TRP A 262 -9.68 25.58 4.91
C TRP A 262 -8.81 25.89 6.13
N ASN A 263 -9.28 26.75 7.03
CA ASN A 263 -8.49 27.20 8.18
C ASN A 263 -8.19 26.03 9.13
N GLU A 264 -9.19 25.19 9.41
CA GLU A 264 -9.06 23.98 10.22
C GLU A 264 -8.15 22.96 9.53
N TYR A 265 -8.28 22.81 8.22
CA TYR A 265 -7.45 21.88 7.45
C TYR A 265 -5.99 22.33 7.39
N ALA A 266 -5.72 23.63 7.17
CA ALA A 266 -4.38 24.19 7.19
C ALA A 266 -3.71 24.03 8.56
N ALA A 267 -4.46 24.26 9.65
CA ALA A 267 -3.98 24.00 11.01
C ALA A 267 -3.63 22.52 11.20
N TYR A 268 -4.47 21.61 10.71
CA TYR A 268 -4.21 20.17 10.73
C TYR A 268 -2.95 19.77 9.94
N LEU A 269 -2.79 20.29 8.71
CA LEU A 269 -1.58 20.04 7.92
C LEU A 269 -0.32 20.51 8.65
N HIS A 270 -0.37 21.66 9.32
CA HIS A 270 0.79 22.21 10.02
C HIS A 270 1.19 21.42 11.28
N GLN A 271 0.22 20.85 11.99
CA GLN A 271 0.44 20.22 13.31
C GLN A 271 0.53 18.69 13.28
N THR A 272 0.13 18.05 12.19
CA THR A 272 0.11 16.58 12.09
C THR A 272 1.17 16.10 11.10
N SER A 273 1.96 15.11 11.53
CA SER A 273 2.98 14.47 10.69
C SER A 273 2.37 13.84 9.45
N ILE A 274 3.04 13.90 8.30
CA ILE A 274 2.49 13.38 7.05
C ILE A 274 2.33 11.85 7.03
N LEU A 275 3.34 11.11 7.50
CA LEU A 275 3.43 9.66 7.35
C LEU A 275 3.75 8.98 8.69
N ILE A 276 4.91 9.28 9.28
CA ILE A 276 5.37 8.65 10.53
C ILE A 276 4.56 9.19 11.72
N PRO A 277 3.84 8.34 12.48
CA PRO A 277 3.07 8.80 13.65
C PRO A 277 3.91 9.57 14.66
N PHE A 278 3.49 10.78 15.00
CA PHE A 278 4.23 11.64 15.92
C PHE A 278 3.31 12.58 16.71
N PRO A 279 3.62 12.90 17.98
CA PRO A 279 2.79 13.79 18.79
C PRO A 279 2.62 15.19 18.18
N PRO A 280 1.39 15.69 17.97
CA PRO A 280 1.15 16.99 17.31
C PRO A 280 1.76 18.19 18.03
N ALA A 281 1.79 18.15 19.37
CA ALA A 281 2.36 19.20 20.19
C ALA A 281 3.86 19.42 19.89
N LEU A 282 4.56 18.34 19.57
CA LEU A 282 5.97 18.38 19.18
C LEU A 282 6.11 18.73 17.69
N TYR A 283 5.33 18.08 16.81
CA TYR A 283 5.40 18.31 15.36
C TYR A 283 5.17 19.79 15.00
N LYS A 284 4.20 20.44 15.65
CA LYS A 284 3.87 21.85 15.41
C LYS A 284 5.07 22.78 15.63
N ARG A 285 5.96 22.45 16.57
CA ARG A 285 7.15 23.26 16.93
C ARG A 285 8.38 22.91 16.10
N MET A 286 8.34 21.87 15.28
CA MET A 286 9.50 21.42 14.53
C MET A 286 9.85 22.36 13.36
N PRO A 287 11.14 22.67 13.16
CA PRO A 287 11.60 23.36 11.96
C PRO A 287 11.21 22.60 10.69
N VAL A 288 10.89 23.35 9.63
CA VAL A 288 10.49 22.81 8.32
C VAL A 288 11.55 21.86 7.74
N ILE A 289 12.84 22.10 8.02
CA ILE A 289 13.93 21.23 7.58
C ILE A 289 13.73 19.81 8.15
N LEU A 290 13.44 19.67 9.45
CA LEU A 290 13.24 18.37 10.08
C LEU A 290 11.95 17.69 9.60
N LYS A 291 10.88 18.46 9.35
CA LYS A 291 9.65 17.93 8.75
C LYS A 291 9.91 17.34 7.36
N ARG A 292 10.70 18.04 6.54
CA ARG A 292 11.07 17.63 5.18
C ARG A 292 12.01 16.42 5.14
N THR A 293 12.92 16.28 6.10
CA THR A 293 13.93 15.21 6.09
C THR A 293 13.49 13.98 6.87
N LEU A 294 13.13 14.13 8.15
CA LEU A 294 12.83 12.99 9.04
C LEU A 294 11.42 12.45 8.82
N PHE A 295 10.46 13.33 8.52
CA PHE A 295 9.05 12.96 8.33
C PHE A 295 8.64 12.81 6.88
N LEU A 296 9.57 13.04 5.94
CA LEU A 296 9.34 12.93 4.51
C LEU A 296 8.24 13.89 4.00
N GLU A 297 8.07 15.04 4.64
CA GLU A 297 7.12 16.08 4.20
C GLU A 297 7.71 16.88 3.03
N PHE A 298 7.88 16.23 1.88
CA PHE A 298 8.48 16.86 0.70
C PHE A 298 7.66 18.05 0.19
N PRO A 299 8.31 19.05 -0.45
CA PRO A 299 7.63 20.23 -0.99
C PRO A 299 6.50 19.93 -1.96
N ILE A 300 6.56 18.79 -2.66
CA ILE A 300 5.53 18.32 -3.60
C ILE A 300 4.17 18.07 -2.92
N TYR A 301 4.14 17.81 -1.61
CA TYR A 301 2.90 17.60 -0.85
C TYR A 301 2.30 18.91 -0.32
N VAL A 302 3.14 19.94 -0.13
CA VAL A 302 2.72 21.20 0.47
C VAL A 302 1.89 21.99 -0.55
N PHE A 303 0.71 22.41 -0.12
CA PHE A 303 -0.12 23.37 -0.84
C PHE A 303 0.15 24.77 -0.31
N ASP A 304 0.34 25.69 -1.25
CA ASP A 304 0.54 27.12 -1.01
C ASP A 304 -0.52 27.85 -1.84
N PRO A 305 -1.53 28.48 -1.21
CA PRO A 305 -2.61 29.15 -1.91
C PRO A 305 -2.13 30.17 -2.94
N ALA A 306 -1.06 30.91 -2.63
CA ALA A 306 -0.55 31.96 -3.51
C ALA A 306 0.06 31.40 -4.81
N LYS A 307 0.54 30.15 -4.78
CA LYS A 307 1.22 29.52 -5.92
C LYS A 307 0.37 28.49 -6.66
N HIS A 308 -0.61 27.91 -5.99
CA HIS A 308 -1.28 26.69 -6.49
C HIS A 308 -2.80 26.81 -6.64
N ALA A 309 -3.44 27.80 -6.02
CA ALA A 309 -4.89 28.00 -6.16
C ALA A 309 -5.21 28.76 -7.45
N ASP A 310 -6.33 28.41 -8.08
CA ASP A 310 -7.00 29.29 -9.03
C ASP A 310 -7.74 30.38 -8.24
N GLN A 311 -7.17 31.59 -8.24
CA GLN A 311 -7.68 32.72 -7.46
C GLN A 311 -9.07 33.15 -7.94
N ASP A 312 -9.35 33.04 -9.25
CA ASP A 312 -10.64 33.40 -9.83
C ASP A 312 -11.72 32.37 -9.48
N ALA A 313 -11.36 31.09 -9.36
CA ALA A 313 -12.26 30.05 -8.85
C ALA A 313 -12.56 30.22 -7.36
N ALA A 314 -11.56 30.57 -6.55
CA ALA A 314 -11.72 30.79 -5.12
C ALA A 314 -12.60 32.03 -4.81
N GLN A 315 -12.47 33.12 -5.59
CA GLN A 315 -13.29 34.32 -5.44
C GLN A 315 -14.76 34.06 -5.81
N ARG A 316 -15.03 33.38 -6.93
CA ARG A 316 -16.40 33.06 -7.36
C ARG A 316 -17.19 32.28 -6.30
N HIS A 317 -16.58 31.28 -5.68
CA HIS A 317 -17.23 30.52 -4.61
C HIS A 317 -17.40 31.31 -3.31
N ALA A 318 -16.51 32.26 -3.01
CA ALA A 318 -16.65 33.16 -1.87
C ALA A 318 -17.81 34.16 -2.04
N GLU A 319 -18.10 34.57 -3.28
CA GLU A 319 -19.23 35.43 -3.63
C GLU A 319 -20.57 34.66 -3.63
N GLU A 320 -20.59 33.40 -4.10
CA GLU A 320 -21.78 32.54 -4.08
C GLU A 320 -22.22 32.11 -2.69
N GLY A 321 -21.30 32.01 -1.72
CA GLY A 321 -21.59 31.62 -0.33
C GLY A 321 -22.20 32.72 0.55
N HIS A 322 -22.37 33.94 0.01
CA HIS A 322 -22.95 35.10 0.72
C HIS A 322 -24.38 35.47 0.26
N ASN A 323 -24.99 34.70 -0.64
CA ASN A 323 -26.39 34.86 -1.07
C ASN A 323 -27.30 33.77 -0.49
#